data_AF-A0A2H5UZ04-F1
#
_entry.id   AF-A0A2H5UZ04-F1
#
_cell.length_a   1.000
_cell.length_b   1.000
_cell.length_c   1.000
_cell.angle_alpha   90.00
_cell.angle_beta   90.00
_cell.angle_gamma   90.00
#
_symmetry.space_group_name_H-M   'P 1'
#
loop_
_entity.id
_entity.type
_entity.pdbx_description
1 polymer ?
#
loop_
_entity_poly.entity_id
_entity_poly.type
_entity_poly.pdbx_seq_one_letter_code
_entity_poly.pdbx_strand_id
1 'polypeptide(L)'
;MGTAVRCLELLLRSPMSVKDLAFKLGVSRRQAYRVLKFLSENGYVERMGDAFTISNTSLGKAILDAASRYSVPTILGGLAEQILPHLLNPTRLTDLAQLTGFSESALRKTLTTLMERGAVKREGWYYRLADDETLQRLAQLLKEKNLLKKVEPRASILYTNSFIIKAVPKGEKALGELTAFSRFPQYGVQFLTDRDYYVYPPTKIGPEKVLVHALLSSKSSYERSMCALFFRVNRTRIDIFEARKTAKHTPALSLLLDLENYVAGLPVSKPELFLPWDEFSDLCGVYGVKVEPAPSAVEIISNIEGWARKLKESVTAYLLGGVNMVLRQIKSSTKDIDLLVENSREYELIAEALQASGYEKAVEWSPGDRDAEPSNIFIHPTMLRVDLFTSKVSGIPVSDGVKARASSGIVLGKLRLMLFSLDDVAYMKLLTTRERDVSDVAEIIRRHGINWETFREEVEKIPPDILKRKAFVILENLDVLRMSYGLRIPRKLYSWLRRIAIDAGIEELWKRGVDNASIIARDVGAHPSYVRRKLAALRRRQQV
;
A
#
# COMPACT_ATOMS: atom_id res chain seq x y z
N MET A 1 21.57 24.70 13.97
CA MET A 1 20.17 24.56 13.52
C MET A 1 19.67 25.67 12.59
N GLY A 2 20.15 26.92 12.67
CA GLY A 2 19.61 28.03 11.85
C GLY A 2 19.53 27.76 10.34
N THR A 3 20.57 27.18 9.74
CA THR A 3 20.56 26.80 8.30
C THR A 3 19.59 25.67 7.98
N ALA A 4 19.36 24.74 8.91
CA ALA A 4 18.43 23.62 8.74
C ALA A 4 16.97 24.10 8.78
N VAL A 5 16.64 25.01 9.69
CA VAL A 5 15.32 25.64 9.79
C VAL A 5 15.00 26.44 8.53
N ARG A 6 15.94 27.27 8.05
CA ARG A 6 15.78 28.00 6.78
C ARG A 6 15.63 27.05 5.58
N CYS A 7 16.29 25.89 5.61
CA CYS A 7 16.11 24.86 4.59
C CYS A 7 14.67 24.32 4.59
N LEU A 8 14.09 24.06 5.77
CA LEU A 8 12.70 23.61 5.89
C LEU A 8 11.70 24.66 5.40
N GLU A 9 11.91 25.94 5.72
CA GLU A 9 11.07 27.04 5.21
C GLU A 9 11.05 27.12 3.69
N LEU A 10 12.20 26.91 3.04
CA LEU A 10 12.28 26.88 1.58
C LEU A 10 11.52 25.69 1.01
N LEU A 11 11.69 24.50 1.60
CA LEU A 11 11.07 23.26 1.14
C LEU A 11 9.56 23.20 1.37
N LEU A 12 9.04 23.98 2.32
CA LEU A 12 7.59 24.15 2.50
C LEU A 12 6.91 24.86 1.33
N ARG A 13 7.64 25.69 0.59
CA ARG A 13 7.10 26.44 -0.55
C ARG A 13 7.06 25.60 -1.82
N SER A 14 8.14 24.86 -2.06
CA SER A 14 8.23 23.95 -3.19
C SER A 14 9.41 22.97 -3.03
N PRO A 15 9.37 21.81 -3.71
CA PRO A 15 10.53 20.93 -3.81
C PRO A 15 11.73 21.64 -4.46
N MET A 16 12.95 21.40 -3.97
CA MET A 16 14.16 22.05 -4.49
C MET A 16 15.36 21.10 -4.56
N SER A 17 16.23 21.29 -5.56
CA SER A 17 17.48 20.54 -5.67
C SER A 17 18.53 21.00 -4.65
N VAL A 18 19.59 20.19 -4.44
CA VAL A 18 20.74 20.60 -3.60
C VAL A 18 21.39 21.88 -4.13
N LYS A 19 21.43 22.05 -5.46
CA LYS A 19 22.00 23.23 -6.11
C LYS A 19 21.19 24.49 -5.77
N ASP A 20 19.87 24.41 -5.89
CA ASP A 20 18.98 25.54 -5.64
C ASP A 20 18.94 25.91 -4.16
N LEU A 21 18.96 24.91 -3.28
CA LEU A 21 19.05 25.12 -1.84
C LEU A 21 20.37 25.76 -1.45
N ALA A 22 21.50 25.30 -1.99
CA ALA A 22 22.80 25.92 -1.74
C ALA A 22 22.81 27.40 -2.13
N PHE A 23 22.26 27.73 -3.30
CA PHE A 23 22.13 29.10 -3.78
C PHE A 23 21.24 29.95 -2.87
N LYS A 24 20.01 29.50 -2.57
CA LYS A 24 19.05 30.26 -1.74
C LYS A 24 19.46 30.38 -0.27
N LEU A 25 20.19 29.40 0.27
CA LEU A 25 20.71 29.44 1.64
C LEU A 25 22.01 30.26 1.74
N GLY A 26 22.68 30.56 0.63
CA GLY A 26 23.97 31.25 0.60
C GLY A 26 25.11 30.38 1.16
N VAL A 27 25.08 29.07 0.91
CA VAL A 27 26.06 28.10 1.44
C VAL A 27 26.65 27.23 0.33
N SER A 28 27.78 26.56 0.58
CA SER A 28 28.35 25.62 -0.38
C SER A 28 27.43 24.41 -0.62
N ARG A 29 27.48 23.80 -1.82
CA ARG A 29 26.72 22.56 -2.12
C ARG A 29 27.01 21.44 -1.11
N ARG A 30 28.26 21.33 -0.65
CA ARG A 30 28.68 20.36 0.37
C ARG A 30 27.96 20.59 1.69
N GLN A 31 27.81 21.85 2.10
CA GLN A 31 27.12 22.22 3.32
C GLN A 31 25.61 22.06 3.21
N ALA A 32 25.00 22.45 2.08
CA ALA A 32 23.59 22.17 1.80
C ALA A 32 23.29 20.67 1.84
N TYR A 33 24.15 19.84 1.24
CA TYR A 33 24.04 18.38 1.30
C TYR A 33 24.14 17.85 2.73
N ARG A 34 25.08 18.33 3.56
CA ARG A 34 25.18 17.94 4.97
C ARG A 34 23.91 18.31 5.76
N VAL A 35 23.35 19.49 5.52
CA VAL A 35 22.10 19.93 6.16
C VAL A 35 20.92 19.04 5.73
N LEU A 36 20.80 18.74 4.44
CA LEU A 36 19.77 17.84 3.92
C LEU A 36 19.92 16.43 4.46
N LYS A 37 21.14 15.89 4.51
CA LYS A 37 21.42 14.58 5.09
C LYS A 37 20.97 14.53 6.56
N PHE A 38 21.34 15.54 7.36
CA PHE A 38 20.88 15.66 8.74
C PHE A 38 19.35 15.71 8.84
N LEU A 39 18.69 16.55 8.02
CA LEU A 39 17.23 16.67 8.02
C LEU A 39 16.54 15.36 7.61
N SER A 40 17.07 14.64 6.62
CA SER A 40 16.55 13.35 6.17
C SER A 40 16.73 12.24 7.22
N GLU A 41 17.91 12.14 7.83
CA GLU A 41 18.17 11.20 8.95
C GLU A 41 17.27 11.47 10.16
N ASN A 42 16.78 12.70 10.29
CA ASN A 42 15.86 13.11 11.35
C ASN A 42 14.39 13.09 10.91
N GLY A 43 14.07 12.59 9.71
CA GLY A 43 12.70 12.42 9.21
C GLY A 43 11.98 13.72 8.84
N TYR A 44 12.70 14.83 8.67
CA TYR A 44 12.10 16.14 8.33
C TYR A 44 11.87 16.31 6.82
N VAL A 45 12.77 15.77 5.99
CA VAL A 45 12.76 15.94 4.53
C VAL A 45 13.03 14.62 3.84
N GLU A 46 12.44 14.43 2.67
CA GLU A 46 12.68 13.26 1.81
C GLU A 46 13.09 13.68 0.42
N ARG A 47 13.75 12.77 -0.29
CA ARG A 47 14.18 12.98 -1.67
C ARG A 47 13.04 12.60 -2.61
N MET A 48 12.71 13.50 -3.55
CA MET A 48 11.73 13.32 -4.61
C MET A 48 12.43 13.55 -5.96
N GLY A 49 12.90 12.45 -6.58
CA GLY A 49 13.76 12.52 -7.77
C GLY A 49 15.08 13.25 -7.46
N ASP A 50 15.37 14.33 -8.19
CA ASP A 50 16.56 15.18 -7.97
C ASP A 50 16.32 16.35 -7.01
N ALA A 51 15.10 16.48 -6.50
CA ALA A 51 14.71 17.48 -5.51
C ALA A 51 14.54 16.86 -4.12
N PHE A 52 14.49 17.72 -3.12
CA PHE A 52 14.06 17.40 -1.76
C PHE A 52 12.73 18.11 -1.49
N THR A 53 11.92 17.53 -0.63
CA THR A 53 10.64 18.10 -0.16
C THR A 53 10.49 17.84 1.34
N ILE A 54 9.57 18.56 1.99
CA ILE A 54 9.12 18.15 3.33
C ILE A 54 8.60 16.72 3.24
N SER A 55 9.04 15.90 4.20
CA SER A 55 8.71 14.47 4.17
C SER A 55 7.20 14.23 4.27
N ASN A 56 6.69 13.22 3.56
CA ASN A 56 5.27 12.86 3.59
C ASN A 56 4.88 12.04 4.86
N THR A 57 5.78 12.02 5.83
CA THR A 57 5.64 11.42 7.16
C THR A 57 4.64 12.16 8.05
N SER A 58 4.18 11.58 9.16
CA SER A 58 3.37 12.29 10.16
C SER A 58 4.09 13.52 10.67
N LEU A 59 5.41 13.44 10.86
CA LEU A 59 6.20 14.58 11.33
C LEU A 59 6.22 15.67 10.26
N GLY A 60 6.55 15.35 9.00
CA GLY A 60 6.53 16.34 7.93
C GLY A 60 5.14 16.92 7.64
N LYS A 61 4.07 16.11 7.73
CA LYS A 61 2.67 16.60 7.66
C LYS A 61 2.32 17.50 8.83
N ALA A 62 2.67 17.12 10.06
CA ALA A 62 2.44 17.96 11.23
C ALA A 62 3.23 19.28 11.13
N ILE A 63 4.42 19.26 10.52
CA ILE A 63 5.17 20.49 10.22
C ILE A 63 4.44 21.33 9.18
N LEU A 64 3.95 20.72 8.09
CA LEU A 64 3.19 21.43 7.06
C LEU A 64 1.90 22.05 7.63
N ASP A 65 1.15 21.28 8.42
CA ASP A 65 -0.09 21.71 9.07
C ASP A 65 0.19 22.85 10.06
N ALA A 66 1.20 22.69 10.93
CA ALA A 66 1.59 23.74 11.88
C ALA A 66 2.16 24.97 11.16
N ALA A 67 2.88 24.80 10.06
CA ALA A 67 3.45 25.89 9.25
C ALA A 67 2.38 26.75 8.57
N SER A 68 1.14 26.25 8.43
CA SER A 68 0.01 27.06 7.94
C SER A 68 -0.42 28.15 8.93
N ARG A 69 -0.10 28.00 10.22
CA ARG A 69 -0.52 28.89 11.31
C ARG A 69 0.64 29.57 12.02
N TYR A 70 1.78 28.90 12.09
CA TYR A 70 2.96 29.33 12.82
C TYR A 70 4.18 29.36 11.91
N SER A 71 5.08 30.32 12.09
CA SER A 71 6.33 30.31 11.33
C SER A 71 7.23 29.15 11.78
N VAL A 72 7.83 28.41 10.84
CA VAL A 72 8.74 27.30 11.18
C VAL A 72 9.91 27.72 12.07
N PRO A 73 10.54 28.90 11.90
CA PRO A 73 11.55 29.38 12.83
C PRO A 73 11.03 29.61 14.24
N THR A 74 9.74 29.92 14.41
CA THR A 74 9.13 30.04 15.73
C THR A 74 9.01 28.68 16.42
N ILE A 75 8.53 27.65 15.71
CA ILE A 75 8.16 26.36 16.33
C ILE A 75 9.28 25.30 16.29
N LEU A 76 10.19 25.37 15.32
CA LEU A 76 11.32 24.45 15.17
C LEU A 76 12.69 25.16 15.29
N GLY A 77 12.71 26.46 15.58
CA GLY A 77 13.94 27.22 15.72
C GLY A 77 14.50 27.22 17.15
N GLY A 78 15.83 27.22 17.25
CA GLY A 78 16.54 27.38 18.52
C GLY A 78 16.13 26.32 19.56
N LEU A 79 15.63 26.78 20.70
CA LEU A 79 15.17 25.91 21.79
C LEU A 79 13.72 25.44 21.63
N ALA A 80 12.95 26.01 20.70
CA ALA A 80 11.51 25.76 20.59
C ALA A 80 11.20 24.28 20.31
N GLU A 81 11.90 23.65 19.35
CA GLU A 81 11.75 22.21 19.04
C GLU A 81 11.92 21.31 20.28
N GLN A 82 12.77 21.72 21.21
CA GLN A 82 13.08 20.97 22.43
C GLN A 82 12.08 21.27 23.56
N ILE A 83 11.51 22.48 23.59
CA ILE A 83 10.58 22.93 24.63
C ILE A 83 9.15 22.46 24.36
N LEU A 84 8.66 22.56 23.11
CA LEU A 84 7.26 22.25 22.77
C LEU A 84 6.77 20.88 23.29
N PRO A 85 7.55 19.78 23.19
CA PRO A 85 7.19 18.47 23.75
C PRO A 85 6.84 18.48 25.24
N HIS A 86 7.49 19.34 26.02
CA HIS A 86 7.30 19.43 27.46
C HIS A 86 6.04 20.24 27.82
N LEU A 87 5.57 21.10 26.91
CA LEU A 87 4.39 21.95 27.12
C LEU A 87 3.07 21.29 26.72
N LEU A 88 3.09 20.03 26.27
CA LEU A 88 1.88 19.21 26.09
C LEU A 88 1.06 19.11 27.39
N ASN A 89 1.75 19.16 28.53
CA ASN A 89 1.14 19.30 29.85
C ASN A 89 1.55 20.66 30.47
N PRO A 90 0.70 21.29 31.29
CA PRO A 90 1.07 22.52 32.00
C PRO A 90 2.35 22.34 32.83
N THR A 91 3.36 23.17 32.57
CA THR A 91 4.72 23.02 33.14
C THR A 91 5.26 24.36 33.65
N ARG A 92 5.92 24.37 34.82
CA ARG A 92 6.54 25.60 35.37
C ARG A 92 7.88 25.90 34.69
N LEU A 93 8.33 27.15 34.76
CA LEU A 93 9.63 27.56 34.20
C LEU A 93 10.80 26.79 34.84
N THR A 94 10.77 26.60 36.17
CA THR A 94 11.78 25.87 36.94
C THR A 94 11.86 24.40 36.50
N ASP A 95 10.71 23.76 36.35
CA ASP A 95 10.61 22.36 35.96
C ASP A 95 11.08 22.19 34.51
N LEU A 96 10.72 23.14 33.64
CA LEU A 96 11.19 23.17 32.25
C LEU A 96 12.71 23.35 32.17
N ALA A 97 13.30 24.20 33.01
CA ALA A 97 14.75 24.37 33.12
C ALA A 97 15.43 23.06 33.52
N GLN A 98 14.88 22.35 34.51
CA GLN A 98 15.39 21.06 34.95
C GLN A 98 15.26 19.97 33.87
N LEU A 99 14.13 19.91 33.16
CA LEU A 99 13.85 18.90 32.14
C LEU A 99 14.68 19.08 30.86
N THR A 100 15.01 20.32 30.52
CA THR A 100 15.69 20.66 29.27
C THR A 100 17.18 20.95 29.45
N GLY A 101 17.63 21.27 30.66
CA GLY A 101 19.01 21.67 30.96
C GLY A 101 19.36 23.09 30.49
N PHE A 102 18.37 23.88 30.05
CA PHE A 102 18.57 25.27 29.63
C PHE A 102 18.42 26.26 30.78
N SER A 103 19.07 27.42 30.66
CA SER A 103 18.92 28.49 31.66
C SER A 103 17.51 29.08 31.60
N GLU A 104 16.97 29.47 32.76
CA GLU A 104 15.65 30.11 32.84
C GLU A 104 15.54 31.37 31.99
N SER A 105 16.63 32.14 31.85
CA SER A 105 16.67 33.33 30.98
C SER A 105 16.47 32.97 29.50
N ALA A 106 17.14 31.92 29.01
CA ALA A 106 16.99 31.46 27.63
C ALA A 106 15.61 30.85 27.38
N LEU A 107 15.09 30.09 28.35
CA LEU A 107 13.73 29.55 28.30
C LEU A 107 12.69 30.65 28.30
N ARG A 108 12.81 31.64 29.19
CA ARG A 108 11.88 32.77 29.28
C ARG A 108 11.86 33.55 27.97
N LYS A 109 13.02 33.86 27.38
CA LYS A 109 13.11 34.50 26.06
C LYS A 109 12.36 33.71 24.98
N THR A 110 12.57 32.39 24.93
CA THR A 110 11.91 31.53 23.94
C THR A 110 10.40 31.42 24.18
N LEU A 111 9.97 31.26 25.44
CA LEU A 111 8.56 31.21 25.82
C LEU A 111 7.83 32.51 25.50
N THR A 112 8.46 33.66 25.74
CA THR A 112 7.91 34.97 25.36
C THR A 112 7.65 35.03 23.86
N THR A 113 8.62 34.64 23.02
CA THR A 113 8.43 34.60 21.57
C THR A 113 7.33 33.62 21.15
N LEU A 114 7.23 32.44 21.79
CA LEU A 114 6.17 31.47 21.51
C LEU A 114 4.79 31.98 21.93
N MET A 115 4.70 32.74 23.02
CA MET A 115 3.46 33.37 23.49
C MET A 115 3.00 34.51 22.58
N GLU A 116 3.92 35.39 22.16
CA GLU A 116 3.64 36.48 21.21
C GLU A 116 3.09 35.96 19.88
N ARG A 117 3.45 34.73 19.51
CA ARG A 117 2.99 34.05 18.29
C ARG A 117 1.80 33.13 18.52
N GLY A 118 1.23 33.11 19.74
CA GLY A 118 0.04 32.32 20.08
C GLY A 118 0.27 30.80 20.10
N ALA A 119 1.52 30.34 20.14
CA ALA A 119 1.85 28.90 20.20
C ALA A 119 1.79 28.37 21.65
N VAL A 120 2.05 29.23 22.63
CA VAL A 120 2.08 28.90 24.06
C VAL A 120 1.17 29.85 24.83
N LYS A 121 0.47 29.33 25.83
CA LYS A 121 -0.34 30.10 26.78
C LYS A 121 0.31 30.02 28.17
N ARG A 122 0.13 31.09 28.95
CA ARG A 122 0.51 31.14 30.36
C ARG A 122 -0.74 31.20 31.23
N GLU A 123 -0.85 30.27 32.17
CA GLU A 123 -1.96 30.18 33.13
C GLU A 123 -1.34 30.20 34.54
N GLY A 124 -1.39 31.38 35.19
CA GLY A 124 -0.68 31.63 36.44
C GLY A 124 0.83 31.38 36.29
N TRP A 125 1.34 30.38 37.00
CA TRP A 125 2.75 29.98 37.02
C TRP A 125 3.12 28.91 35.98
N TYR A 126 2.16 28.42 35.21
CA TYR A 126 2.35 27.32 34.26
C TYR A 126 2.31 27.81 32.81
N TYR A 127 3.10 27.16 31.96
CA TYR A 127 3.08 27.30 30.51
C TYR A 127 2.52 26.02 29.89
N ARG A 128 1.69 26.16 28.86
CA ARG A 128 1.15 25.04 28.08
C ARG A 128 1.04 25.41 26.61
N LEU A 129 0.97 24.42 25.73
CA LEU A 129 0.64 24.65 24.32
C LEU A 129 -0.75 25.27 24.17
N ALA A 130 -0.91 26.03 23.09
CA ALA A 130 -2.22 26.49 22.67
C ALA A 130 -3.17 25.31 22.40
N ASP A 131 -4.48 25.59 22.48
CA ASP A 131 -5.56 24.65 22.14
C ASP A 131 -5.70 24.52 20.61
N ASP A 132 -4.59 24.15 19.96
CA ASP A 132 -4.46 23.98 18.51
C ASP A 132 -4.02 22.54 18.22
N GLU A 133 -4.89 21.79 17.54
CA GLU A 133 -4.66 20.37 17.23
C GLU A 133 -3.39 20.14 16.39
N THR A 134 -3.05 21.07 15.49
CA THR A 134 -1.88 20.92 14.61
C THR A 134 -0.58 21.05 15.41
N LEU A 135 -0.52 22.02 16.32
CA LEU A 135 0.64 22.25 17.17
C LEU A 135 0.80 21.16 18.23
N GLN A 136 -0.30 20.71 18.85
CA GLN A 136 -0.27 19.59 19.80
C GLN A 136 0.20 18.30 19.15
N ARG A 137 -0.29 18.00 17.93
CA ARG A 137 0.17 16.85 17.14
C ARG A 137 1.66 16.93 16.84
N LEU A 138 2.16 18.09 16.41
CA LEU A 138 3.59 18.28 16.16
C LEU A 138 4.41 18.05 17.44
N ALA A 139 4.02 18.64 18.56
CA ALA A 139 4.72 18.49 19.83
C ALA A 139 4.71 17.04 20.33
N GLN A 140 3.63 16.29 20.13
CA GLN A 140 3.53 14.87 20.47
C GLN A 140 4.53 14.03 19.64
N LEU A 141 4.62 14.27 18.33
CA LEU A 141 5.58 13.56 17.46
C LEU A 141 7.03 13.91 17.81
N LEU A 142 7.31 15.18 18.15
CA LEU A 142 8.63 15.59 18.64
C LEU A 142 8.95 14.94 20.00
N LYS A 143 7.96 14.79 20.90
CA LYS A 143 8.12 14.09 22.17
C LYS A 143 8.50 12.62 21.97
N GLU A 144 7.78 11.92 21.10
CA GLU A 144 8.05 10.51 20.79
C GLU A 144 9.44 10.34 20.18
N LYS A 145 9.80 11.18 19.22
CA LYS A 145 11.13 11.21 18.61
C LYS A 145 12.24 11.47 19.64
N ASN A 146 12.05 12.44 20.53
CA ASN A 146 13.04 12.79 21.55
C ASN A 146 13.15 11.71 22.64
N LEU A 147 12.03 11.10 23.03
CA LEU A 147 12.02 9.99 23.96
C LEU A 147 12.83 8.81 23.41
N LEU A 148 12.63 8.46 22.14
CA LEU A 148 13.41 7.41 21.49
C LEU A 148 14.91 7.71 21.48
N LYS A 149 15.32 8.93 21.13
CA LYS A 149 16.75 9.32 21.18
C LYS A 149 17.36 9.23 22.58
N LYS A 150 16.57 9.50 23.62
CA LYS A 150 17.03 9.44 25.03
C LYS A 150 17.09 8.01 25.55
N VAL A 151 16.08 7.20 25.26
CA VAL A 151 15.96 5.82 25.78
C VAL A 151 16.81 4.85 24.96
N GLU A 152 17.00 5.13 23.67
CA GLU A 152 17.68 4.25 22.72
C GLU A 152 18.67 5.06 21.86
N PRO A 153 19.78 5.54 22.45
CA PRO A 153 20.71 6.45 21.77
C PRO A 153 21.38 5.81 20.54
N ARG A 154 21.39 4.49 20.43
CA ARG A 154 21.93 3.72 19.29
C ARG A 154 20.88 3.37 18.24
N ALA A 155 19.61 3.76 18.44
CA ALA A 155 18.56 3.54 17.46
C ALA A 155 18.70 4.49 16.27
N SER A 156 18.66 3.91 15.07
CA SER A 156 18.51 4.65 13.82
C SER A 156 17.03 4.63 13.43
N ILE A 157 16.39 5.79 13.38
CA ILE A 157 15.01 5.91 12.90
C ILE A 157 15.02 5.72 11.37
N LEU A 158 14.28 4.73 10.88
CA LEU A 158 14.19 4.41 9.45
C LEU A 158 12.92 4.98 8.82
N TYR A 159 11.84 5.04 9.58
CA TYR A 159 10.56 5.59 9.14
C TYR A 159 9.79 6.16 10.32
N THR A 160 9.03 7.24 10.10
CA THR A 160 8.18 7.85 11.13
C THR A 160 6.87 8.32 10.52
N ASN A 161 5.72 7.83 10.97
CA ASN A 161 4.41 8.34 10.56
C ASN A 161 3.41 8.16 11.70
N SER A 162 2.30 7.45 11.50
CA SER A 162 1.46 6.97 12.60
C SER A 162 2.14 5.90 13.45
N PHE A 163 3.30 5.40 12.99
CA PHE A 163 4.18 4.47 13.68
C PHE A 163 5.64 4.77 13.31
N ILE A 164 6.57 4.28 14.12
CA ILE A 164 8.01 4.48 13.94
C ILE A 164 8.64 3.11 13.67
N ILE A 165 9.41 3.01 12.60
CA ILE A 165 10.33 1.88 12.38
C ILE A 165 11.74 2.36 12.71
N LYS A 166 12.44 1.57 13.51
CA LYS A 166 13.81 1.83 13.94
C LYS A 166 14.67 0.58 13.85
N ALA A 167 15.96 0.79 13.69
CA ALA A 167 16.97 -0.26 13.77
C ALA A 167 17.94 0.01 14.93
N VAL A 168 18.23 -1.00 15.73
CA VAL A 168 19.23 -0.99 16.80
C VAL A 168 20.31 -2.03 16.48
N PRO A 169 21.54 -1.96 17.04
CA PRO A 169 22.50 -3.06 16.98
C PRO A 169 21.86 -4.38 17.37
N LYS A 170 22.18 -5.45 16.65
CA LYS A 170 21.59 -6.78 16.86
C LYS A 170 21.76 -7.26 18.30
N GLY A 171 20.69 -7.79 18.87
CA GLY A 171 20.63 -8.24 20.26
C GLY A 171 20.35 -7.14 21.28
N GLU A 172 20.39 -5.85 20.91
CA GLU A 172 19.94 -4.77 21.80
C GLU A 172 18.41 -4.76 21.90
N LYS A 173 17.88 -4.67 23.12
CA LYS A 173 16.44 -4.52 23.34
C LYS A 173 16.00 -3.08 23.03
N ALA A 174 14.91 -2.95 22.30
CA ALA A 174 14.26 -1.68 22.01
C ALA A 174 12.75 -1.77 22.30
N LEU A 175 12.13 -0.64 22.64
CA LEU A 175 10.69 -0.49 22.80
C LEU A 175 9.97 -0.76 21.48
N GLY A 176 8.96 -1.62 21.49
CA GLY A 176 8.22 -1.97 20.27
C GLY A 176 8.25 -3.47 20.00
N GLU A 177 7.74 -3.83 18.83
CA GLU A 177 7.70 -5.22 18.37
C GLU A 177 8.71 -5.45 17.25
N LEU A 178 9.43 -6.58 17.29
CA LEU A 178 10.35 -6.98 16.22
C LEU A 178 9.61 -7.09 14.88
N THR A 179 10.20 -6.56 13.82
CA THR A 179 9.58 -6.49 12.49
C THR A 179 10.62 -6.49 11.35
N ALA A 180 10.18 -6.24 10.11
CA ALA A 180 11.05 -6.12 8.94
C ALA A 180 12.04 -7.30 8.81
N PHE A 181 13.29 -7.03 8.46
CA PHE A 181 14.32 -8.04 8.23
C PHE A 181 14.58 -8.96 9.44
N SER A 182 14.40 -8.47 10.69
CA SER A 182 14.56 -9.31 11.89
C SER A 182 13.55 -10.46 11.98
N ARG A 183 12.40 -10.34 11.30
CA ARG A 183 11.37 -11.38 11.29
C ARG A 183 11.50 -12.34 10.11
N PHE A 184 12.34 -12.06 9.11
CA PHE A 184 12.47 -12.91 7.93
C PHE A 184 12.78 -14.39 8.26
N PRO A 185 13.69 -14.71 9.20
CA PRO A 185 14.00 -16.10 9.54
C PRO A 185 12.78 -16.90 10.04
N GLN A 186 11.86 -16.24 10.76
CA GLN A 186 10.61 -16.87 11.23
C GLN A 186 9.72 -17.33 10.06
N TYR A 187 9.88 -16.73 8.88
CA TYR A 187 9.12 -17.02 7.67
C TYR A 187 9.97 -17.72 6.59
N GLY A 188 11.05 -18.40 6.99
CA GLY A 188 11.85 -19.25 6.11
C GLY A 188 12.86 -18.50 5.22
N VAL A 189 13.08 -17.20 5.45
CA VAL A 189 14.08 -16.42 4.71
C VAL A 189 15.20 -15.99 5.65
N GLN A 190 16.36 -16.62 5.55
CA GLN A 190 17.54 -16.16 6.27
C GLN A 190 18.02 -14.82 5.71
N PHE A 191 18.27 -13.83 6.56
CA PHE A 191 18.83 -12.54 6.16
C PHE A 191 19.88 -12.13 7.18
N LEU A 192 21.13 -12.02 6.73
CA LEU A 192 22.24 -11.64 7.59
C LEU A 192 22.29 -10.12 7.74
N THR A 193 22.03 -9.66 8.94
CA THR A 193 22.10 -8.25 9.33
C THR A 193 22.75 -8.13 10.71
N ASP A 194 23.43 -7.01 10.94
CA ASP A 194 24.00 -6.57 12.21
C ASP A 194 23.01 -5.73 13.03
N ARG A 195 21.76 -5.59 12.56
CA ARG A 195 20.72 -4.79 13.20
C ARG A 195 19.46 -5.58 13.51
N ASP A 196 18.79 -5.18 14.57
CA ASP A 196 17.41 -5.57 14.84
C ASP A 196 16.42 -4.43 14.58
N TYR A 197 15.30 -4.76 13.95
CA TYR A 197 14.31 -3.81 13.47
C TYR A 197 13.04 -3.90 14.32
N TYR A 198 12.57 -2.75 14.82
CA TYR A 198 11.42 -2.64 15.71
C TYR A 198 10.40 -1.64 15.17
N VAL A 199 9.12 -1.90 15.42
CA VAL A 199 8.03 -0.93 15.20
C VAL A 199 7.40 -0.49 16.51
N TYR A 200 7.14 0.81 16.62
CA TYR A 200 6.46 1.45 17.75
C TYR A 200 5.27 2.30 17.27
N PRO A 201 4.13 2.33 17.97
CA PRO A 201 3.82 1.56 19.18
C PRO A 201 3.75 0.05 18.90
N PRO A 202 3.96 -0.80 19.93
CA PRO A 202 3.78 -2.24 19.81
C PRO A 202 2.43 -2.59 19.17
N THR A 203 2.44 -3.48 18.18
CA THR A 203 1.24 -3.92 17.47
C THR A 203 1.43 -5.36 17.00
N LYS A 204 0.33 -6.08 16.74
CA LYS A 204 0.41 -7.42 16.15
C LYS A 204 1.08 -7.34 14.78
N ILE A 205 2.14 -8.14 14.59
CA ILE A 205 2.96 -8.19 13.37
C ILE A 205 2.69 -9.51 12.63
N GLY A 206 1.94 -9.42 11.54
CA GLY A 206 1.80 -10.49 10.53
C GLY A 206 2.81 -10.33 9.38
N PRO A 207 2.89 -11.31 8.46
CA PRO A 207 3.84 -11.29 7.35
C PRO A 207 3.64 -10.09 6.41
N GLU A 208 2.42 -9.56 6.28
CA GLU A 208 2.10 -8.36 5.49
C GLU A 208 2.82 -7.12 6.06
N LYS A 209 2.72 -6.91 7.38
CA LYS A 209 3.42 -5.81 8.06
C LYS A 209 4.93 -6.02 8.02
N VAL A 210 5.42 -7.26 8.16
CA VAL A 210 6.85 -7.57 8.03
C VAL A 210 7.36 -7.14 6.65
N LEU A 211 6.66 -7.50 5.58
CA LEU A 211 7.03 -7.12 4.22
C LEU A 211 7.01 -5.60 4.03
N VAL A 212 5.94 -4.91 4.43
CA VAL A 212 5.83 -3.45 4.29
C VAL A 212 6.89 -2.73 5.11
N HIS A 213 7.14 -3.15 6.34
CA HIS A 213 8.17 -2.54 7.18
C HIS A 213 9.58 -2.80 6.64
N ALA A 214 9.84 -3.95 6.04
CA ALA A 214 11.10 -4.24 5.36
C ALA A 214 11.28 -3.34 4.12
N LEU A 215 10.24 -3.16 3.30
CA LEU A 215 10.27 -2.22 2.18
C LEU A 215 10.56 -0.78 2.64
N LEU A 216 9.91 -0.31 3.71
CA LEU A 216 10.18 1.01 4.32
C LEU A 216 11.60 1.13 4.90
N SER A 217 12.20 0.02 5.32
CA SER A 217 13.54 -0.04 5.92
C SER A 217 14.66 -0.22 4.90
N SER A 218 14.32 -0.67 3.68
CA SER A 218 15.26 -1.03 2.63
C SER A 218 15.96 0.18 2.00
N LYS A 219 17.26 0.06 1.77
CA LYS A 219 18.14 1.11 1.23
C LYS A 219 18.79 0.70 -0.08
N SER A 220 19.14 -0.58 -0.22
CA SER A 220 19.81 -1.14 -1.40
C SER A 220 18.87 -1.93 -2.32
N SER A 221 19.30 -2.17 -3.55
CA SER A 221 18.65 -3.09 -4.49
C SER A 221 18.57 -4.52 -3.93
N TYR A 222 19.67 -5.00 -3.32
CA TYR A 222 19.74 -6.29 -2.65
C TYR A 222 18.68 -6.45 -1.55
N GLU A 223 18.56 -5.47 -0.64
CA GLU A 223 17.55 -5.52 0.43
C GLU A 223 16.11 -5.56 -0.10
N ARG A 224 15.82 -4.85 -1.20
CA ARG A 224 14.50 -4.88 -1.85
C ARG A 224 14.25 -6.19 -2.58
N SER A 225 15.27 -6.77 -3.22
CA SER A 225 15.18 -8.12 -3.79
C SER A 225 15.03 -9.19 -2.71
N MET A 226 15.57 -8.99 -1.50
CA MET A 226 15.27 -9.85 -0.35
C MET A 226 13.80 -9.71 0.12
N CYS A 227 13.20 -8.51 0.05
CA CYS A 227 11.75 -8.35 0.25
C CYS A 227 10.95 -9.10 -0.83
N ALA A 228 11.40 -9.07 -2.09
CA ALA A 228 10.77 -9.80 -3.19
C ALA A 228 10.86 -11.32 -2.99
N LEU A 229 12.01 -11.83 -2.54
CA LEU A 229 12.18 -13.22 -2.14
C LEU A 229 11.26 -13.60 -0.97
N PHE A 230 11.22 -12.76 0.08
CA PHE A 230 10.32 -12.96 1.22
C PHE A 230 8.86 -13.09 0.79
N PHE A 231 8.42 -12.19 -0.10
CA PHE A 231 7.09 -12.25 -0.68
C PHE A 231 6.86 -13.55 -1.45
N ARG A 232 7.82 -13.94 -2.32
CA ARG A 232 7.71 -15.17 -3.12
C ARG A 232 7.64 -16.43 -2.27
N VAL A 233 8.49 -16.56 -1.24
CA VAL A 233 8.50 -17.70 -0.31
C VAL A 233 7.19 -17.81 0.47
N ASN A 234 6.60 -16.66 0.83
CA ASN A 234 5.41 -16.60 1.66
C ASN A 234 4.14 -16.27 0.86
N ARG A 235 4.12 -16.53 -0.45
CA ARG A 235 3.03 -16.15 -1.35
C ARG A 235 1.66 -16.70 -0.92
N THR A 236 1.62 -17.91 -0.36
CA THR A 236 0.37 -18.52 0.13
C THR A 236 -0.07 -18.01 1.50
N ARG A 237 0.82 -17.32 2.22
CA ARG A 237 0.61 -16.79 3.59
C ARG A 237 0.34 -15.28 3.61
N ILE A 238 0.93 -14.53 2.69
CA ILE A 238 0.79 -13.09 2.61
C ILE A 238 -0.52 -12.75 1.90
N ASP A 239 -1.37 -12.01 2.59
CA ASP A 239 -2.46 -11.29 1.95
C ASP A 239 -1.93 -9.98 1.35
N ILE A 240 -1.73 -9.98 0.02
CA ILE A 240 -1.20 -8.81 -0.69
C ILE A 240 -2.14 -7.60 -0.58
N PHE A 241 -3.45 -7.81 -0.45
CA PHE A 241 -4.40 -6.73 -0.31
C PHE A 241 -4.29 -6.07 1.06
N GLU A 242 -4.10 -6.85 2.13
CA GLU A 242 -3.77 -6.31 3.46
C GLU A 242 -2.38 -5.65 3.52
N ALA A 243 -1.40 -6.16 2.77
CA ALA A 243 -0.11 -5.50 2.60
C ALA A 243 -0.25 -4.14 1.90
N ARG A 244 -1.06 -4.04 0.83
CA ARG A 244 -1.36 -2.76 0.15
C ARG A 244 -2.07 -1.78 1.07
N LYS A 245 -3.04 -2.22 1.88
CA LYS A 245 -3.69 -1.40 2.91
C LYS A 245 -2.71 -0.89 3.96
N THR A 246 -1.79 -1.74 4.41
CA THR A 246 -0.73 -1.37 5.36
C THR A 246 0.23 -0.36 4.75
N ALA A 247 0.60 -0.53 3.47
CA ALA A 247 1.48 0.36 2.75
C ALA A 247 0.79 1.66 2.31
N LYS A 248 -0.54 1.73 2.37
CA LYS A 248 -1.33 2.90 1.96
C LYS A 248 -0.87 4.14 2.71
N HIS A 249 -0.69 5.24 1.97
CA HIS A 249 -0.14 6.51 2.47
C HIS A 249 1.32 6.45 2.94
N THR A 250 2.07 5.42 2.55
CA THR A 250 3.51 5.31 2.79
C THR A 250 4.26 5.18 1.45
N PRO A 251 5.58 5.49 1.40
CA PRO A 251 6.38 5.26 0.19
C PRO A 251 6.43 3.79 -0.26
N ALA A 252 6.21 2.84 0.65
CA ALA A 252 6.27 1.41 0.35
C ALA A 252 5.16 0.94 -0.58
N LEU A 253 4.06 1.69 -0.76
CA LEU A 253 2.99 1.27 -1.67
C LEU A 253 3.49 1.14 -3.12
N SER A 254 4.28 2.11 -3.58
CA SER A 254 4.86 2.06 -4.93
C SER A 254 5.84 0.90 -5.09
N LEU A 255 6.69 0.67 -4.09
CA LEU A 255 7.64 -0.43 -4.07
C LEU A 255 6.94 -1.80 -4.05
N LEU A 256 5.84 -1.92 -3.30
CA LEU A 256 5.07 -3.16 -3.22
C LEU A 256 4.43 -3.51 -4.57
N LEU A 257 3.88 -2.53 -5.28
CA LEU A 257 3.31 -2.73 -6.61
C LEU A 257 4.37 -3.13 -7.65
N ASP A 258 5.54 -2.50 -7.61
CA ASP A 258 6.67 -2.90 -8.48
C ASP A 258 7.19 -4.29 -8.10
N LEU A 259 7.24 -4.62 -6.81
CA LEU A 259 7.67 -5.93 -6.32
C LEU A 259 6.79 -7.06 -6.88
N GLU A 260 5.47 -6.86 -6.96
CA GLU A 260 4.53 -7.84 -7.56
C GLU A 260 4.91 -8.16 -9.02
N ASN A 261 5.28 -7.15 -9.81
CA ASN A 261 5.71 -7.31 -11.20
C ASN A 261 7.14 -7.88 -11.30
N TYR A 262 8.05 -7.41 -10.45
CA TYR A 262 9.43 -7.87 -10.39
C TYR A 262 9.53 -9.38 -10.15
N VAL A 263 8.79 -9.88 -9.15
CA VAL A 263 8.76 -11.31 -8.82
C VAL A 263 8.18 -12.14 -9.96
N ALA A 264 7.28 -11.56 -10.75
CA ALA A 264 6.69 -12.21 -11.92
C ALA A 264 7.61 -12.15 -13.17
N GLY A 265 8.76 -11.47 -13.11
CA GLY A 265 9.62 -11.24 -14.28
C GLY A 265 9.00 -10.30 -15.31
N LEU A 266 8.14 -9.39 -14.85
CA LEU A 266 7.49 -8.37 -15.67
C LEU A 266 8.21 -7.02 -15.51
N PRO A 267 8.06 -6.11 -16.48
CA PRO A 267 8.59 -4.76 -16.36
C PRO A 267 8.11 -4.03 -15.10
N VAL A 268 9.01 -3.30 -14.46
CA VAL A 268 8.73 -2.46 -13.27
C VAL A 268 8.98 -0.99 -13.56
N SER A 269 8.38 -0.10 -12.77
CA SER A 269 8.49 1.34 -13.01
C SER A 269 9.91 1.89 -12.74
N LYS A 270 10.64 1.28 -11.81
CA LYS A 270 11.98 1.69 -11.37
C LYS A 270 12.91 0.46 -11.22
N PRO A 271 13.43 -0.09 -12.34
CA PRO A 271 14.21 -1.33 -12.31
C PRO A 271 15.49 -1.20 -11.47
N GLU A 272 16.07 -0.01 -11.38
CA GLU A 272 17.27 0.27 -10.57
C GLU A 272 17.06 0.08 -9.06
N LEU A 273 15.82 -0.02 -8.61
CA LEU A 273 15.51 -0.27 -7.21
C LEU A 273 15.65 -1.74 -6.82
N PHE A 274 15.75 -2.67 -7.77
CA PHE A 274 15.92 -4.09 -7.50
C PHE A 274 17.20 -4.61 -8.15
N LEU A 275 17.65 -5.81 -7.78
CA LEU A 275 18.70 -6.51 -8.53
C LEU A 275 18.21 -6.78 -9.97
N PRO A 276 19.12 -6.88 -10.95
CA PRO A 276 18.80 -7.47 -12.25
C PRO A 276 18.05 -8.80 -12.08
N TRP A 277 17.11 -9.09 -12.98
CA TRP A 277 16.20 -10.21 -12.78
C TRP A 277 16.91 -11.57 -12.74
N ASP A 278 17.95 -11.75 -13.56
CA ASP A 278 18.77 -12.97 -13.56
C ASP A 278 19.50 -13.16 -12.22
N GLU A 279 20.10 -12.10 -11.65
CA GLU A 279 20.71 -12.15 -10.31
C GLU A 279 19.70 -12.47 -9.21
N PHE A 280 18.45 -12.01 -9.36
CA PHE A 280 17.37 -12.36 -8.45
C PHE A 280 16.91 -13.80 -8.61
N SER A 281 16.90 -14.33 -9.84
CA SER A 281 16.66 -15.75 -10.09
C SER A 281 17.71 -16.62 -9.41
N ASP A 282 18.98 -16.25 -9.52
CA ASP A 282 20.09 -16.92 -8.82
C ASP A 282 19.92 -16.83 -7.30
N LEU A 283 19.58 -15.65 -6.78
CA LEU A 283 19.27 -15.45 -5.35
C LEU A 283 18.12 -16.35 -4.91
N CYS A 284 17.02 -16.44 -5.68
CA CYS A 284 15.92 -17.36 -5.38
C CYS A 284 16.41 -18.82 -5.36
N GLY A 285 17.28 -19.20 -6.30
CA GLY A 285 17.91 -20.53 -6.36
C GLY A 285 18.66 -20.90 -5.08
N VAL A 286 19.40 -19.95 -4.48
CA VAL A 286 20.09 -20.15 -3.19
C VAL A 286 19.12 -20.55 -2.06
N TYR A 287 17.87 -20.09 -2.12
CA TYR A 287 16.82 -20.42 -1.14
C TYR A 287 15.92 -21.58 -1.58
N GLY A 288 16.29 -22.30 -2.64
CA GLY A 288 15.50 -23.40 -3.18
C GLY A 288 14.19 -22.96 -3.84
N VAL A 289 14.08 -21.68 -4.22
CA VAL A 289 12.90 -21.11 -4.87
C VAL A 289 13.18 -20.98 -6.36
N LYS A 290 12.33 -21.58 -7.19
CA LYS A 290 12.38 -21.38 -8.64
C LYS A 290 11.50 -20.18 -9.05
N VAL A 291 12.08 -19.29 -9.83
CA VAL A 291 11.38 -18.24 -10.57
C VAL A 291 11.75 -18.36 -12.05
N GLU A 292 10.84 -17.93 -12.92
CA GLU A 292 11.02 -18.01 -14.37
C GLU A 292 10.65 -16.65 -14.98
N PRO A 293 11.25 -16.27 -16.11
CA PRO A 293 10.91 -15.01 -16.79
C PRO A 293 9.52 -15.12 -17.41
N ALA A 294 8.83 -13.99 -17.55
CA ALA A 294 7.48 -13.98 -18.11
C ALA A 294 7.51 -14.39 -19.60
N PRO A 295 6.67 -15.36 -20.04
CA PRO A 295 6.73 -15.91 -21.39
C PRO A 295 6.30 -14.89 -22.45
N SER A 296 6.81 -15.04 -23.66
CA SER A 296 6.35 -14.31 -24.84
C SER A 296 4.92 -14.66 -25.22
N ALA A 297 4.27 -13.80 -26.02
CA ALA A 297 2.94 -14.07 -26.57
C ALA A 297 2.89 -15.38 -27.38
N VAL A 298 3.97 -15.71 -28.09
CA VAL A 298 4.09 -16.95 -28.88
C VAL A 298 4.10 -18.17 -27.97
N GLU A 299 4.88 -18.13 -26.88
CA GLU A 299 4.91 -19.22 -25.89
C GLU A 299 3.57 -19.38 -25.17
N ILE A 300 2.86 -18.28 -24.87
CA ILE A 300 1.51 -18.31 -24.29
C ILE A 300 0.54 -19.04 -25.24
N ILE A 301 0.54 -18.69 -26.53
CA ILE A 301 -0.35 -19.35 -27.51
C ILE A 301 0.03 -20.81 -27.70
N SER A 302 1.32 -21.12 -27.84
CA SER A 302 1.79 -22.50 -27.99
C SER A 302 1.43 -23.37 -26.78
N ASN A 303 1.48 -22.80 -25.57
CA ASN A 303 1.02 -23.44 -24.35
C ASN A 303 -0.46 -23.82 -24.42
N ILE A 304 -1.31 -22.86 -24.83
CA ILE A 304 -2.75 -23.07 -24.99
C ILE A 304 -3.03 -24.14 -26.05
N GLU A 305 -2.38 -24.05 -27.22
CA GLU A 305 -2.50 -25.05 -28.29
C GLU A 305 -2.08 -26.45 -27.86
N GLY A 306 -1.11 -26.55 -26.95
CA GLY A 306 -0.62 -27.81 -26.39
C GLY A 306 -1.73 -28.66 -25.79
N TRP A 307 -2.50 -28.09 -24.86
CA TRP A 307 -3.62 -28.79 -24.24
C TRP A 307 -4.92 -28.71 -25.05
N ALA A 308 -5.15 -27.63 -25.81
CA ALA A 308 -6.36 -27.49 -26.64
C ALA A 308 -6.49 -28.59 -27.70
N ARG A 309 -5.37 -29.10 -28.25
CA ARG A 309 -5.37 -30.24 -29.19
C ARG A 309 -5.92 -31.54 -28.60
N LYS A 310 -5.96 -31.67 -27.27
CA LYS A 310 -6.49 -32.85 -26.57
C LYS A 310 -7.97 -32.74 -26.23
N LEU A 311 -8.64 -31.65 -26.60
CA LEU A 311 -10.08 -31.51 -26.43
C LEU A 311 -10.82 -32.58 -27.24
N LYS A 312 -11.78 -33.24 -26.60
CA LYS A 312 -12.62 -34.26 -27.23
C LYS A 312 -13.70 -33.62 -28.11
N GLU A 313 -14.24 -32.49 -27.68
CA GLU A 313 -15.33 -31.75 -28.34
C GLU A 313 -14.98 -30.28 -28.48
N SER A 314 -15.76 -29.55 -29.28
CA SER A 314 -15.62 -28.10 -29.42
C SER A 314 -16.04 -27.38 -28.14
N VAL A 315 -15.21 -26.45 -27.67
CA VAL A 315 -15.45 -25.66 -26.45
C VAL A 315 -15.31 -24.18 -26.76
N THR A 316 -16.23 -23.37 -26.22
CA THR A 316 -16.05 -21.92 -26.20
C THR A 316 -15.61 -21.50 -24.80
N ALA A 317 -14.49 -20.80 -24.71
CA ALA A 317 -14.01 -20.25 -23.45
C ALA A 317 -13.71 -18.76 -23.60
N TYR A 318 -13.83 -18.02 -22.52
CA TYR A 318 -13.61 -16.60 -22.44
C TYR A 318 -12.27 -16.35 -21.75
N LEU A 319 -11.37 -15.65 -22.43
CA LEU A 319 -10.13 -15.17 -21.82
C LEU A 319 -10.44 -13.96 -20.95
N LEU A 320 -10.29 -14.16 -19.65
CA LEU A 320 -10.17 -13.07 -18.70
C LEU A 320 -8.68 -12.77 -18.45
N GLY A 321 -8.40 -11.65 -17.82
CA GLY A 321 -7.06 -11.42 -17.28
C GLY A 321 -5.96 -11.14 -18.31
N GLY A 322 -4.75 -11.59 -17.96
CA GLY A 322 -3.51 -11.11 -18.57
C GLY A 322 -3.32 -11.53 -20.03
N VAL A 323 -3.75 -12.74 -20.41
CA VAL A 323 -3.62 -13.24 -21.78
C VAL A 323 -4.48 -12.42 -22.73
N ASN A 324 -5.69 -12.02 -22.32
CA ASN A 324 -6.53 -11.11 -23.10
C ASN A 324 -5.79 -9.80 -23.42
N MET A 325 -5.13 -9.22 -22.41
CA MET A 325 -4.32 -8.01 -22.57
C MET A 325 -3.11 -8.20 -23.48
N VAL A 326 -2.44 -9.35 -23.42
CA VAL A 326 -1.31 -9.69 -24.30
C VAL A 326 -1.75 -9.77 -25.77
N LEU A 327 -2.86 -10.46 -26.03
CA LEU A 327 -3.40 -10.60 -27.39
C LEU A 327 -3.89 -9.28 -27.98
N ARG A 328 -4.25 -8.32 -27.12
CA ARG A 328 -4.59 -6.94 -27.50
C ARG A 328 -3.39 -5.98 -27.48
N GLN A 329 -2.17 -6.48 -27.29
CA GLN A 329 -0.93 -5.69 -27.25
C GLN A 329 -0.92 -4.59 -26.17
N ILE A 330 -1.71 -4.77 -25.11
CA ILE A 330 -1.73 -3.87 -23.96
C ILE A 330 -0.50 -4.10 -23.07
N LYS A 331 -0.06 -5.36 -22.93
CA LYS A 331 1.19 -5.72 -22.24
C LYS A 331 1.94 -6.82 -22.98
N SER A 332 3.23 -6.98 -22.68
CA SER A 332 4.12 -7.92 -23.39
C SER A 332 3.99 -9.38 -22.97
N SER A 333 3.54 -9.64 -21.73
CA SER A 333 3.57 -10.99 -21.15
C SER A 333 2.64 -11.14 -19.93
N THR A 334 2.32 -12.38 -19.55
CA THR A 334 1.63 -12.76 -18.32
C THR A 334 2.04 -14.16 -17.84
N LYS A 335 1.78 -14.48 -16.56
CA LYS A 335 2.22 -15.73 -15.90
C LYS A 335 1.13 -16.78 -15.70
N ASP A 336 -0.07 -16.45 -16.12
CA ASP A 336 -1.32 -17.12 -15.81
C ASP A 336 -2.28 -16.97 -16.99
N ILE A 337 -3.00 -18.05 -17.28
CA ILE A 337 -4.06 -18.11 -18.27
C ILE A 337 -5.38 -18.19 -17.50
N ASP A 338 -6.12 -17.09 -17.45
CA ASP A 338 -7.43 -17.08 -16.81
C ASP A 338 -8.54 -17.37 -17.85
N LEU A 339 -9.28 -18.45 -17.66
CA LEU A 339 -10.34 -18.93 -18.57
C LEU A 339 -11.66 -19.03 -17.84
N LEU A 340 -12.73 -18.58 -18.50
CA LEU A 340 -14.10 -18.79 -18.05
C LEU A 340 -14.88 -19.61 -19.07
N VAL A 341 -15.61 -20.59 -18.59
CA VAL A 341 -16.56 -21.39 -19.36
C VAL A 341 -17.97 -21.22 -18.80
N GLU A 342 -18.99 -21.48 -19.62
CA GLU A 342 -20.37 -21.20 -19.20
C GLU A 342 -20.96 -22.32 -18.33
N ASN A 343 -20.54 -23.56 -18.57
CA ASN A 343 -21.17 -24.72 -17.96
C ASN A 343 -20.17 -25.79 -17.53
N SER A 344 -20.65 -26.73 -16.71
CA SER A 344 -19.83 -27.81 -16.15
C SER A 344 -19.27 -28.75 -17.21
N ARG A 345 -19.95 -28.93 -18.35
CA ARG A 345 -19.48 -29.81 -19.43
C ARG A 345 -18.23 -29.24 -20.10
N GLU A 346 -18.24 -27.96 -20.43
CA GLU A 346 -17.08 -27.25 -20.97
C GLU A 346 -15.90 -27.24 -19.97
N TYR A 347 -16.21 -27.06 -18.68
CA TYR A 347 -15.22 -27.16 -17.61
C TYR A 347 -14.55 -28.53 -17.60
N GLU A 348 -15.33 -29.61 -17.62
CA GLU A 348 -14.81 -30.99 -17.64
C GLU A 348 -13.93 -31.24 -18.86
N LEU A 349 -14.36 -30.79 -20.04
CA LEU A 349 -13.59 -30.96 -21.28
C LEU A 349 -12.21 -30.27 -21.20
N ILE A 350 -12.14 -29.03 -20.70
CA ILE A 350 -10.87 -28.33 -20.51
C ILE A 350 -10.04 -28.99 -19.41
N ALA A 351 -10.65 -29.33 -18.27
CA ALA A 351 -9.95 -29.97 -17.15
C ALA A 351 -9.31 -31.30 -17.57
N GLU A 352 -10.03 -32.16 -18.29
CA GLU A 352 -9.50 -33.42 -18.83
C GLU A 352 -8.34 -33.18 -19.81
N ALA A 353 -8.46 -32.18 -20.69
CA ALA A 353 -7.41 -31.85 -21.66
C ALA A 353 -6.12 -31.32 -20.99
N LEU A 354 -6.27 -30.51 -19.94
CA LEU A 354 -5.17 -30.04 -19.10
C LEU A 354 -4.50 -31.22 -18.38
N GLN A 355 -5.28 -32.08 -17.71
CA GLN A 355 -4.75 -33.25 -17.00
C GLN A 355 -4.06 -34.24 -17.95
N ALA A 356 -4.63 -34.49 -19.13
CA ALA A 356 -3.99 -35.27 -20.18
C ALA A 356 -2.70 -34.63 -20.70
N SER A 357 -2.45 -33.36 -20.40
CA SER A 357 -1.23 -32.60 -20.69
C SER A 357 -0.28 -32.47 -19.51
N GLY A 358 -0.49 -33.25 -18.45
CA GLY A 358 0.41 -33.30 -17.30
C GLY A 358 0.16 -32.20 -16.27
N TYR A 359 -0.93 -31.44 -16.40
CA TYR A 359 -1.32 -30.48 -15.38
C TYR A 359 -1.91 -31.19 -14.16
N GLU A 360 -1.57 -30.65 -12.98
CA GLU A 360 -2.15 -31.06 -11.71
C GLU A 360 -3.01 -29.94 -11.12
N LYS A 361 -3.98 -30.32 -10.30
CA LYS A 361 -4.80 -29.35 -9.55
C LYS A 361 -3.97 -28.81 -8.38
N ALA A 362 -3.90 -27.49 -8.24
CA ALA A 362 -3.19 -26.86 -7.14
C ALA A 362 -3.90 -27.15 -5.81
N VAL A 363 -3.13 -27.60 -4.83
CA VAL A 363 -3.62 -27.92 -3.47
C VAL A 363 -3.64 -26.67 -2.58
N GLU A 364 -2.69 -25.76 -2.78
CA GLU A 364 -2.58 -24.51 -2.01
C GLU A 364 -2.95 -23.30 -2.85
N TRP A 365 -3.84 -22.47 -2.31
CA TRP A 365 -4.31 -21.24 -2.94
C TRP A 365 -3.84 -20.04 -2.12
N SER A 366 -3.41 -18.97 -2.79
CA SER A 366 -3.13 -17.70 -2.10
C SER A 366 -4.42 -17.06 -1.57
N PRO A 367 -4.37 -16.10 -0.63
CA PRO A 367 -5.56 -15.34 -0.23
C PRO A 367 -6.29 -14.70 -1.42
N GLY A 368 -5.55 -14.16 -2.41
CA GLY A 368 -6.13 -13.59 -3.63
C GLY A 368 -6.78 -14.64 -4.54
N ASP A 369 -6.25 -15.86 -4.58
CA ASP A 369 -6.87 -16.98 -5.30
C ASP A 369 -8.20 -17.39 -4.67
N ARG A 370 -8.25 -17.45 -3.34
CA ARG A 370 -9.50 -17.74 -2.61
C ARG A 370 -10.54 -16.67 -2.82
N ASP A 371 -10.16 -15.39 -2.88
CA ASP A 371 -11.07 -14.29 -3.17
C ASP A 371 -11.58 -14.32 -4.62
N ALA A 372 -10.73 -14.68 -5.59
CA ALA A 372 -11.15 -14.79 -6.98
C ALA A 372 -12.09 -15.99 -7.24
N GLU A 373 -12.03 -17.04 -6.42
CA GLU A 373 -12.88 -18.23 -6.51
C GLU A 373 -12.87 -18.93 -7.90
N PRO A 374 -11.71 -19.28 -8.49
CA PRO A 374 -11.69 -20.17 -9.64
C PRO A 374 -12.29 -21.54 -9.26
N SER A 375 -12.91 -22.23 -10.22
CA SER A 375 -13.39 -23.60 -10.02
C SER A 375 -12.22 -24.57 -9.81
N ASN A 376 -11.10 -24.31 -10.48
CA ASN A 376 -9.82 -24.91 -10.14
C ASN A 376 -8.64 -24.08 -10.64
N ILE A 377 -7.47 -24.35 -10.07
CA ILE A 377 -6.19 -23.83 -10.55
C ILE A 377 -5.36 -25.03 -10.99
N PHE A 378 -4.94 -25.02 -12.25
CA PHE A 378 -4.12 -26.07 -12.83
C PHE A 378 -2.68 -25.57 -12.94
N ILE A 379 -1.73 -26.35 -12.40
CA ILE A 379 -0.30 -26.05 -12.40
C ILE A 379 0.47 -27.11 -13.17
N HIS A 380 1.59 -26.72 -13.77
CA HIS A 380 2.48 -27.62 -14.50
C HIS A 380 3.94 -27.19 -14.26
N PRO A 381 4.92 -28.11 -14.21
CA PRO A 381 6.31 -27.78 -13.90
C PRO A 381 7.01 -26.81 -14.87
N THR A 382 6.57 -26.81 -16.14
CA THR A 382 7.21 -26.05 -17.24
C THR A 382 6.22 -25.21 -18.06
N MET A 383 4.94 -25.25 -17.73
CA MET A 383 3.86 -24.68 -18.54
C MET A 383 3.08 -23.68 -17.68
N LEU A 384 2.41 -22.71 -18.33
CA LEU A 384 1.70 -21.65 -17.63
C LEU A 384 0.57 -22.21 -16.77
N ARG A 385 0.45 -21.65 -15.57
CA ARG A 385 -0.70 -21.89 -14.69
C ARG A 385 -1.99 -21.50 -15.40
N VAL A 386 -3.03 -22.34 -15.28
CA VAL A 386 -4.36 -22.08 -15.83
C VAL A 386 -5.38 -21.97 -14.71
N ASP A 387 -6.04 -20.82 -14.63
CA ASP A 387 -7.14 -20.59 -13.70
C ASP A 387 -8.45 -20.77 -14.45
N LEU A 388 -9.21 -21.81 -14.09
CA LEU A 388 -10.45 -22.16 -14.78
C LEU A 388 -11.65 -21.82 -13.91
N PHE A 389 -12.50 -20.94 -14.43
CA PHE A 389 -13.72 -20.45 -13.81
C PHE A 389 -14.94 -21.00 -14.54
N THR A 390 -16.01 -21.29 -13.80
CA THR A 390 -17.32 -21.65 -14.37
C THR A 390 -18.34 -20.59 -13.99
N SER A 391 -18.89 -19.89 -15.00
CA SER A 391 -19.98 -18.90 -14.95
C SER A 391 -19.86 -17.68 -14.01
N LYS A 392 -18.94 -17.71 -13.04
CA LYS A 392 -18.75 -16.66 -12.04
C LYS A 392 -17.27 -16.36 -11.81
N VAL A 393 -16.99 -15.14 -11.38
CA VAL A 393 -15.68 -14.72 -10.87
C VAL A 393 -15.92 -14.05 -9.52
N SER A 394 -15.19 -14.49 -8.50
CA SER A 394 -15.26 -13.92 -7.15
C SER A 394 -16.68 -13.92 -6.55
N GLY A 395 -17.40 -15.02 -6.77
CA GLY A 395 -18.80 -15.17 -6.38
C GLY A 395 -19.80 -14.41 -7.25
N ILE A 396 -19.36 -13.57 -8.20
CA ILE A 396 -20.21 -12.73 -9.04
C ILE A 396 -20.49 -13.44 -10.37
N PRO A 397 -21.76 -13.74 -10.70
CA PRO A 397 -22.13 -14.28 -12.00
C PRO A 397 -21.72 -13.32 -13.12
N VAL A 398 -21.12 -13.85 -14.19
CA VAL A 398 -20.83 -13.05 -15.39
C VAL A 398 -22.14 -12.72 -16.09
N SER A 399 -22.41 -11.43 -16.28
CA SER A 399 -23.65 -10.98 -16.90
C SER A 399 -23.67 -11.26 -18.41
N ASP A 400 -24.87 -11.41 -18.99
CA ASP A 400 -25.01 -11.55 -20.45
C ASP A 400 -24.49 -10.30 -21.18
N GLY A 401 -24.52 -9.13 -20.56
CA GLY A 401 -23.92 -7.91 -21.11
C GLY A 401 -22.41 -8.03 -21.28
N VAL A 402 -21.71 -8.57 -20.29
CA VAL A 402 -20.25 -8.83 -20.36
C VAL A 402 -19.96 -9.83 -21.49
N LYS A 403 -20.76 -10.89 -21.61
CA LYS A 403 -20.58 -11.91 -22.66
C LYS A 403 -20.91 -11.37 -24.06
N ALA A 404 -21.94 -10.55 -24.21
CA ALA A 404 -22.33 -9.96 -25.48
C ALA A 404 -21.28 -8.97 -26.03
N ARG A 405 -20.51 -8.32 -25.13
CA ARG A 405 -19.36 -7.47 -25.51
C ARG A 405 -18.10 -8.26 -25.80
N ALA A 406 -18.08 -9.57 -25.55
CA ALA A 406 -16.93 -10.41 -25.89
C ALA A 406 -16.83 -10.57 -27.41
N SER A 407 -15.66 -10.24 -27.96
CA SER A 407 -15.36 -10.43 -29.38
C SER A 407 -14.70 -11.79 -29.59
N SER A 408 -14.91 -12.45 -30.73
CA SER A 408 -14.13 -13.64 -31.10
C SER A 408 -12.64 -13.27 -31.18
N GLY A 409 -11.81 -13.96 -30.41
CA GLY A 409 -10.36 -13.74 -30.40
C GLY A 409 -9.65 -14.68 -31.35
N ILE A 410 -9.56 -15.96 -30.96
CA ILE A 410 -8.72 -16.96 -31.61
C ILE A 410 -9.45 -18.30 -31.66
N VAL A 411 -9.30 -19.04 -32.75
CA VAL A 411 -9.77 -20.43 -32.86
C VAL A 411 -8.55 -21.34 -32.92
N LEU A 412 -8.40 -22.22 -31.94
CA LEU A 412 -7.30 -23.18 -31.79
C LEU A 412 -7.87 -24.60 -31.89
N GLY A 413 -8.11 -25.05 -33.12
CA GLY A 413 -8.77 -26.33 -33.39
C GLY A 413 -10.19 -26.36 -32.83
N LYS A 414 -10.42 -27.20 -31.81
CA LYS A 414 -11.71 -27.34 -31.13
C LYS A 414 -11.96 -26.26 -30.08
N LEU A 415 -10.96 -25.46 -29.72
CA LEU A 415 -11.11 -24.39 -28.75
C LEU A 415 -11.41 -23.06 -29.46
N ARG A 416 -12.54 -22.43 -29.13
CA ARG A 416 -12.83 -21.04 -29.49
C ARG A 416 -12.59 -20.16 -28.28
N LEU A 417 -11.60 -19.26 -28.38
CA LEU A 417 -11.31 -18.27 -27.36
C LEU A 417 -11.96 -16.93 -27.69
N MET A 418 -12.91 -16.54 -26.85
CA MET A 418 -13.56 -15.24 -26.86
C MET A 418 -12.78 -14.28 -25.97
N LEU A 419 -12.54 -13.06 -26.44
CA LEU A 419 -11.88 -12.01 -25.65
C LEU A 419 -12.95 -11.11 -25.07
N PHE A 420 -13.07 -11.06 -23.74
CA PHE A 420 -13.81 -9.98 -23.09
C PHE A 420 -13.28 -8.61 -23.53
N SER A 421 -14.15 -7.61 -23.47
CA SER A 421 -13.73 -6.21 -23.67
C SER A 421 -12.72 -5.80 -22.60
N LEU A 422 -11.86 -4.83 -22.91
CA LEU A 422 -10.89 -4.34 -21.93
C LEU A 422 -11.57 -3.66 -20.72
N ASP A 423 -12.73 -3.04 -20.93
CA ASP A 423 -13.58 -2.50 -19.86
C ASP A 423 -14.02 -3.61 -18.90
N ASP A 424 -14.47 -4.76 -19.44
CA ASP A 424 -14.93 -5.90 -18.65
C ASP A 424 -13.76 -6.62 -17.94
N VAL A 425 -12.58 -6.70 -18.56
CA VAL A 425 -11.36 -7.18 -17.90
C VAL A 425 -11.00 -6.27 -16.73
N ALA A 426 -11.05 -4.95 -16.93
CA ALA A 426 -10.77 -4.00 -15.86
C ALA A 426 -11.81 -4.07 -14.73
N TYR A 427 -13.09 -4.20 -15.08
CA TYR A 427 -14.19 -4.42 -14.13
C TYR A 427 -13.90 -5.63 -13.23
N MET A 428 -13.63 -6.80 -13.82
CA MET A 428 -13.40 -8.03 -13.06
C MET A 428 -12.17 -7.94 -12.16
N LYS A 429 -11.05 -7.38 -12.65
CA LYS A 429 -9.83 -7.19 -11.85
C LYS A 429 -10.04 -6.27 -10.65
N LEU A 430 -10.89 -5.24 -10.79
CA LEU A 430 -11.21 -4.33 -9.69
C LEU A 430 -12.04 -4.97 -8.57
N LEU A 431 -12.68 -6.12 -8.83
CA LEU A 431 -13.49 -6.86 -7.85
C LEU A 431 -12.67 -7.82 -6.98
N THR A 432 -11.43 -8.11 -7.37
CA THR A 432 -10.58 -9.08 -6.67
C THR A 432 -9.52 -8.42 -5.79
N THR A 433 -8.98 -9.20 -4.86
CA THR A 433 -7.82 -8.83 -4.04
C THR A 433 -6.48 -9.28 -4.62
N ARG A 434 -6.44 -9.81 -5.84
CA ARG A 434 -5.27 -10.47 -6.43
C ARG A 434 -4.05 -9.54 -6.59
N GLU A 435 -2.91 -10.21 -6.71
CA GLU A 435 -1.64 -9.59 -7.09
C GLU A 435 -1.74 -9.05 -8.51
N ARG A 436 -1.06 -7.93 -8.81
CA ARG A 436 -0.94 -7.31 -10.15
C ARG A 436 -2.25 -6.84 -10.81
N ASP A 437 -3.42 -7.18 -10.29
CA ASP A 437 -4.70 -6.76 -10.88
C ASP A 437 -4.81 -5.25 -10.98
N VAL A 438 -4.40 -4.52 -9.94
CA VAL A 438 -4.42 -3.05 -9.96
C VAL A 438 -3.42 -2.48 -10.99
N SER A 439 -2.23 -3.07 -11.14
CA SER A 439 -1.28 -2.63 -12.18
C SER A 439 -1.80 -2.93 -13.59
N ASP A 440 -2.45 -4.07 -13.79
CA ASP A 440 -3.06 -4.44 -15.06
C ASP A 440 -4.18 -3.45 -15.44
N VAL A 441 -5.06 -3.11 -14.49
CA VAL A 441 -6.12 -2.12 -14.71
C VAL A 441 -5.52 -0.74 -15.00
N ALA A 442 -4.45 -0.36 -14.33
CA ALA A 442 -3.76 0.89 -14.63
C ALA A 442 -3.24 0.93 -16.07
N GLU A 443 -2.71 -0.18 -16.59
CA GLU A 443 -2.24 -0.27 -17.97
C GLU A 443 -3.38 -0.21 -18.98
N ILE A 444 -4.50 -0.89 -18.69
CA ILE A 444 -5.73 -0.79 -19.51
C ILE A 444 -6.18 0.67 -19.60
N ILE A 445 -6.34 1.34 -18.46
CA ILE A 445 -6.83 2.73 -18.41
C ILE A 445 -5.88 3.67 -19.17
N ARG A 446 -4.56 3.46 -19.11
CA ARG A 446 -3.58 4.30 -19.80
C ARG A 446 -3.60 4.13 -21.31
N ARG A 447 -3.73 2.90 -21.81
CA ARG A 447 -3.63 2.60 -23.25
C ARG A 447 -4.97 2.65 -23.97
N HIS A 448 -6.04 2.26 -23.29
CA HIS A 448 -7.36 2.10 -23.88
C HIS A 448 -8.38 3.10 -23.31
N GLY A 449 -8.16 3.58 -22.09
CA GLY A 449 -9.21 4.23 -21.31
C GLY A 449 -10.12 3.19 -20.64
N ILE A 450 -11.14 3.69 -19.95
CA ILE A 450 -12.19 2.85 -19.38
C ILE A 450 -13.53 3.57 -19.46
N ASN A 451 -14.59 2.85 -19.86
CA ASN A 451 -15.94 3.35 -19.76
C ASN A 451 -16.49 3.17 -18.33
N TRP A 452 -16.41 4.25 -17.54
CA TRP A 452 -16.88 4.23 -16.15
C TRP A 452 -18.39 4.06 -15.99
N GLU A 453 -19.20 4.38 -17.01
CA GLU A 453 -20.65 4.12 -16.94
C GLU A 453 -20.93 2.64 -17.13
N THR A 454 -20.32 1.99 -18.11
CA THR A 454 -20.39 0.53 -18.27
C THR A 454 -19.88 -0.20 -17.02
N PHE A 455 -18.74 0.24 -16.46
CA PHE A 455 -18.24 -0.28 -15.19
C PHE A 455 -19.30 -0.15 -14.08
N ARG A 456 -19.93 1.02 -13.95
CA ARG A 456 -20.96 1.27 -12.93
C ARG A 456 -22.18 0.38 -13.12
N GLU A 457 -22.67 0.25 -14.36
CA GLU A 457 -23.81 -0.58 -14.70
C GLU A 457 -23.56 -2.06 -14.34
N GLU A 458 -22.36 -2.58 -14.61
CA GLU A 458 -22.02 -3.96 -14.21
C GLU A 458 -21.90 -4.10 -12.69
N VAL A 459 -21.35 -3.11 -11.97
CA VAL A 459 -21.35 -3.12 -10.50
C VAL A 459 -22.78 -3.08 -9.93
N GLU A 460 -23.70 -2.33 -10.55
CA GLU A 460 -25.11 -2.27 -10.14
C GLU A 460 -25.86 -3.60 -10.32
N LYS A 461 -25.40 -4.48 -11.23
CA LYS A 461 -25.95 -5.83 -11.43
C LYS A 461 -25.44 -6.84 -10.40
N ILE A 462 -24.41 -6.52 -9.61
CA ILE A 462 -23.89 -7.43 -8.58
C ILE A 462 -24.97 -7.64 -7.51
N PRO A 463 -25.26 -8.90 -7.10
CA PRO A 463 -26.21 -9.17 -6.03
C PRO A 463 -25.90 -8.34 -4.76
N PRO A 464 -26.90 -7.69 -4.13
CA PRO A 464 -26.66 -6.70 -3.07
C PRO A 464 -25.77 -7.18 -1.92
N ASP A 465 -25.94 -8.43 -1.48
CA ASP A 465 -25.13 -9.00 -0.39
C ASP A 465 -23.66 -9.21 -0.79
N ILE A 466 -23.39 -9.50 -2.05
CA ILE A 466 -22.04 -9.61 -2.59
C ILE A 466 -21.45 -8.21 -2.77
N LEU A 467 -22.22 -7.27 -3.33
CA LEU A 467 -21.79 -5.89 -3.54
C LEU A 467 -21.38 -5.21 -2.23
N LYS A 468 -22.12 -5.44 -1.13
CA LYS A 468 -21.75 -4.94 0.20
C LYS A 468 -20.34 -5.39 0.62
N ARG A 469 -19.98 -6.66 0.37
CA ARG A 469 -18.64 -7.20 0.68
C ARG A 469 -17.57 -6.63 -0.28
N LYS A 470 -17.91 -6.50 -1.56
CA LYS A 470 -16.98 -6.09 -2.62
C LYS A 470 -16.77 -4.59 -2.73
N ALA A 471 -17.69 -3.76 -2.24
CA ALA A 471 -17.56 -2.30 -2.31
C ALA A 471 -16.26 -1.79 -1.66
N PHE A 472 -15.83 -2.38 -0.55
CA PHE A 472 -14.55 -2.03 0.08
C PHE A 472 -13.36 -2.41 -0.79
N VAL A 473 -13.36 -3.61 -1.39
CA VAL A 473 -12.30 -4.07 -2.30
C VAL A 473 -12.17 -3.14 -3.50
N ILE A 474 -13.29 -2.81 -4.14
CA ILE A 474 -13.32 -1.91 -5.29
C ILE A 474 -12.75 -0.55 -4.90
N LEU A 475 -13.18 0.03 -3.77
CA LEU A 475 -12.69 1.34 -3.31
C LEU A 475 -11.20 1.33 -3.01
N GLU A 476 -10.69 0.30 -2.35
CA GLU A 476 -9.26 0.19 -2.07
C GLU A 476 -8.45 0.08 -3.37
N ASN A 477 -8.91 -0.71 -4.34
CA ASN A 477 -8.26 -0.79 -5.65
C ASN A 477 -8.31 0.56 -6.39
N LEU A 478 -9.44 1.26 -6.40
CA LEU A 478 -9.57 2.61 -6.97
C LEU A 478 -8.67 3.64 -6.28
N ASP A 479 -8.51 3.55 -4.97
CA ASP A 479 -7.60 4.41 -4.20
C ASP A 479 -6.14 4.17 -4.61
N VAL A 480 -5.73 2.92 -4.80
CA VAL A 480 -4.39 2.60 -5.28
C VAL A 480 -4.17 3.14 -6.70
N LEU A 481 -5.15 3.02 -7.61
CA LEU A 481 -5.09 3.62 -8.94
C LEU A 481 -4.90 5.15 -8.88
N ARG A 482 -5.63 5.83 -7.99
CA ARG A 482 -5.50 7.28 -7.82
C ARG A 482 -4.15 7.68 -7.21
N MET A 483 -3.70 6.97 -6.17
CA MET A 483 -2.54 7.35 -5.37
C MET A 483 -1.22 6.96 -6.02
N SER A 484 -1.12 5.75 -6.59
CA SER A 484 0.13 5.22 -7.14
C SER A 484 0.26 5.45 -8.64
N TYR A 485 -0.86 5.45 -9.37
CA TYR A 485 -0.86 5.58 -10.83
C TYR A 485 -1.34 6.96 -11.31
N GLY A 486 -1.83 7.82 -10.41
CA GLY A 486 -2.29 9.18 -10.72
C GLY A 486 -3.58 9.23 -11.54
N LEU A 487 -4.34 8.13 -11.58
CA LEU A 487 -5.52 8.01 -12.45
C LEU A 487 -6.72 8.77 -11.87
N ARG A 488 -7.49 9.40 -12.76
CA ARG A 488 -8.69 10.15 -12.40
C ARG A 488 -9.89 9.22 -12.36
N ILE A 489 -10.51 9.10 -11.18
CA ILE A 489 -11.73 8.32 -10.96
C ILE A 489 -12.93 9.28 -10.87
N PRO A 490 -14.06 9.02 -11.53
CA PRO A 490 -15.25 9.88 -11.42
C PRO A 490 -15.73 10.02 -9.98
N ARG A 491 -15.89 11.27 -9.51
CA ARG A 491 -16.30 11.57 -8.14
C ARG A 491 -17.65 10.97 -7.77
N LYS A 492 -18.60 10.94 -8.72
CA LYS A 492 -19.94 10.37 -8.51
C LYS A 492 -19.87 8.86 -8.23
N LEU A 493 -19.15 8.12 -9.08
CA LEU A 493 -18.90 6.68 -8.90
C LEU A 493 -18.23 6.39 -7.55
N TYR A 494 -17.14 7.10 -7.25
CA TYR A 494 -16.41 6.93 -6.00
C TYR A 494 -17.29 7.20 -4.78
N SER A 495 -18.07 8.29 -4.79
CA SER A 495 -18.96 8.65 -3.68
C SER A 495 -20.09 7.64 -3.49
N TRP A 496 -20.61 7.10 -4.58
CA TRP A 496 -21.64 6.06 -4.56
C TRP A 496 -21.12 4.77 -3.95
N LEU A 497 -19.97 4.24 -4.42
CA LEU A 497 -19.32 3.07 -3.84
C LEU A 497 -18.96 3.29 -2.36
N ARG A 498 -18.42 4.46 -2.02
CA ARG A 498 -18.08 4.83 -0.64
C ARG A 498 -19.28 4.76 0.28
N ARG A 499 -20.44 5.21 -0.17
CA ARG A 499 -21.69 5.12 0.60
C ARG A 499 -22.08 3.66 0.85
N ILE A 500 -21.97 2.79 -0.16
CA ILE A 500 -22.27 1.36 -0.04
C ILE A 500 -21.31 0.70 0.96
N ALA A 501 -20.00 0.97 0.86
CA ALA A 501 -19.01 0.40 1.76
C ALA A 501 -19.20 0.87 3.22
N ILE A 502 -19.52 2.16 3.43
CA ILE A 502 -19.86 2.69 4.76
C ILE A 502 -21.09 2.00 5.32
N ASP A 503 -22.16 1.88 4.53
CA ASP A 503 -23.39 1.23 4.96
C ASP A 503 -23.14 -0.24 5.32
N ALA A 504 -22.38 -0.97 4.51
CA ALA A 504 -21.99 -2.34 4.78
C ALA A 504 -21.15 -2.45 6.06
N GLY A 505 -20.18 -1.54 6.29
CA GLY A 505 -19.36 -1.50 7.49
C GLY A 505 -20.16 -1.21 8.76
N ILE A 506 -21.15 -0.30 8.69
CA ILE A 506 -22.08 -0.03 9.80
C ILE A 506 -22.89 -1.28 10.15
N GLU A 507 -23.48 -1.93 9.14
CA GLU A 507 -24.26 -3.15 9.33
C GLU A 507 -23.44 -4.28 9.95
N GLU A 508 -22.19 -4.46 9.49
CA GLU A 508 -21.29 -5.50 9.98
C GLU A 508 -20.86 -5.25 11.44
N LEU A 509 -20.47 -4.03 11.79
CA LEU A 509 -20.12 -3.69 13.18
C LEU A 509 -21.31 -3.82 14.12
N TRP A 510 -22.51 -3.44 13.67
CA TRP A 510 -23.74 -3.62 14.42
C TRP A 510 -24.06 -5.10 14.65
N LYS A 511 -23.93 -5.96 13.62
CA LYS A 511 -24.09 -7.41 13.76
C LYS A 511 -23.09 -8.04 14.74
N ARG A 512 -21.90 -7.45 14.88
CA ARG A 512 -20.89 -7.84 15.87
C ARG A 512 -21.14 -7.27 17.28
N GLY A 513 -22.28 -6.61 17.50
CA GLY A 513 -22.68 -6.07 18.79
C GLY A 513 -22.15 -4.67 19.11
N VAL A 514 -21.49 -3.99 18.15
CA VAL A 514 -21.06 -2.60 18.36
C VAL A 514 -22.24 -1.67 18.08
N ASP A 515 -22.75 -0.99 19.12
CA ASP A 515 -23.90 -0.08 19.00
C ASP A 515 -23.56 1.39 19.33
N ASN A 516 -22.28 1.70 19.54
CA ASN A 516 -21.83 3.07 19.77
C ASN A 516 -21.56 3.78 18.43
N ALA A 517 -22.40 4.76 18.09
CA ALA A 517 -22.30 5.49 16.84
C ALA A 517 -20.96 6.22 16.63
N SER A 518 -20.29 6.68 17.70
CA SER A 518 -18.99 7.35 17.61
C SER A 518 -17.86 6.36 17.29
N ILE A 519 -17.91 5.16 17.89
CA ILE A 519 -16.96 4.08 17.61
C ILE A 519 -17.10 3.64 16.15
N ILE A 520 -18.32 3.33 15.72
CA ILE A 520 -18.59 2.91 14.34
C ILE A 520 -18.20 4.02 13.36
N ALA A 521 -18.56 5.28 13.63
CA ALA A 521 -18.21 6.42 12.79
C ALA A 521 -16.71 6.56 12.57
N ARG A 522 -15.91 6.39 13.62
CA ARG A 522 -14.45 6.39 13.53
C ARG A 522 -13.96 5.22 12.67
N ASP A 523 -14.48 4.03 12.90
CA ASP A 523 -13.96 2.81 12.28
C ASP A 523 -14.33 2.71 10.78
N VAL A 524 -15.51 3.20 10.37
CA VAL A 524 -15.93 3.23 8.95
C VAL A 524 -15.62 4.54 8.23
N GLY A 525 -15.09 5.54 8.94
CA GLY A 525 -14.79 6.87 8.38
C GLY A 525 -16.03 7.67 7.96
N ALA A 526 -17.10 7.61 8.75
CA ALA A 526 -18.36 8.33 8.52
C ALA A 526 -18.63 9.38 9.61
N HIS A 527 -19.52 10.33 9.34
CA HIS A 527 -19.93 11.31 10.35
C HIS A 527 -20.86 10.65 11.40
N PRO A 528 -20.70 10.91 12.72
CA PRO A 528 -21.52 10.28 13.77
C PRO A 528 -23.04 10.47 13.61
N SER A 529 -23.50 11.60 13.06
CA SER A 529 -24.93 11.81 12.79
C SER A 529 -25.49 10.86 11.72
N TYR A 530 -24.68 10.50 10.71
CA TYR A 530 -25.07 9.56 9.68
C TYR A 530 -25.25 8.16 10.27
N VAL A 531 -24.26 7.72 11.05
CA VAL A 531 -24.28 6.42 11.72
C VAL A 531 -25.47 6.29 12.68
N ARG A 532 -25.75 7.33 13.49
CA ARG A 532 -26.93 7.34 14.39
C ARG A 532 -28.24 7.09 13.65
N ARG A 533 -28.45 7.75 12.50
CA ARG A 533 -29.66 7.55 11.68
C ARG A 533 -29.76 6.12 11.14
N LYS A 534 -28.64 5.53 10.71
CA LYS A 534 -28.58 4.16 10.21
C LYS A 534 -28.85 3.12 11.30
N LEU A 535 -28.22 3.26 12.46
CA LEU A 535 -28.48 2.39 13.61
C LEU A 535 -29.95 2.46 14.03
N ALA A 536 -30.56 3.64 14.06
CA ALA A 536 -31.98 3.79 14.36
C ALA A 536 -32.87 3.02 13.36
N ALA A 537 -32.54 3.02 12.07
CA ALA A 537 -33.25 2.25 11.06
C ALA A 537 -33.06 0.72 11.22
N LEU A 538 -31.85 0.28 11.58
CA LEU A 538 -31.55 -1.14 11.83
C LEU A 538 -32.31 -1.67 13.05
N ARG A 539 -32.37 -0.89 14.14
CA ARG A 539 -33.14 -1.23 15.34
C ARG A 539 -34.62 -1.42 15.04
N ARG A 540 -35.22 -0.54 14.22
CA ARG A 540 -36.62 -0.65 13.80
C ARG A 540 -36.90 -1.93 13.01
N ARG A 541 -35.95 -2.39 12.21
CA ARG A 541 -36.08 -3.64 11.43
C ARG A 541 -35.94 -4.91 12.28
N GLN A 542 -35.40 -4.82 13.48
CA GLN A 542 -35.26 -5.94 14.42
C GLN A 542 -36.49 -6.10 15.34
N GLN A 543 -37.35 -5.08 15.41
CA GLN A 543 -38.57 -5.05 16.23
C GLN A 543 -39.83 -5.49 15.45
N VAL A 544 -39.66 -5.76 14.15
CA VAL A 544 -40.66 -6.34 13.23
C VAL A 544 -40.17 -7.72 12.85
#